data_AF-A0A435YQD8-F1
#
_entry.id   AF-A0A435YQD8-F1
#
_cell.length_a   1.000
_cell.length_b   1.000
_cell.length_c   1.000
_cell.angle_alpha   90.00
_cell.angle_beta   90.00
_cell.angle_gamma   90.00
#
_symmetry.space_group_name_H-M   'P 1'
#
loop_
_entity.id
_entity.type
_entity.pdbx_description
1 polymer ?
#
loop_
_entity_poly.entity_id
_entity_poly.type
_entity_poly.pdbx_seq_one_letter_code
_entity_poly.pdbx_strand_id
1 'polypeptide(L)'
;DRIARRDGPAVHGYFGFDPLREIYYREHVDRERQSPIALARKALVDHGFLGIKLYPPMGFSASGNAGPYPKFVTRKVGNPSKRLDQVLDELYQLCVDLDAPILAHAYGSNGAGKEFAERADPAYWVPVFRAHPKLRVCLAHFGRFDLPSSGSPGQSFPERSWEWTLGRHLKANPHANVVADLSYFSEVLNAGATERKRLATDFRRFIDEFDPGIEHLVYGTDWIMIGLEGGYPHYAQSVDGFLRDDCGLNEEERGRIFRGNAVRFMGLGAGEPARRRLLRFYRLHGLDPARLPVS
;
A
#
# COMPACT_ATOMS: atom_id res chain seq x y z
N ASP A 1 -15.78 -12.57 1.59
CA ASP A 1 -15.19 -13.35 2.70
C ASP A 1 -15.13 -14.87 2.47
N ARG A 2 -15.84 -15.45 1.49
CA ARG A 2 -15.81 -16.91 1.23
C ARG A 2 -14.40 -17.53 1.19
N ILE A 3 -13.41 -16.84 0.61
CA ILE A 3 -12.01 -17.31 0.56
C ILE A 3 -11.41 -17.39 1.97
N ALA A 4 -11.65 -16.38 2.82
CA ALA A 4 -11.13 -16.33 4.19
C ALA A 4 -11.69 -17.43 5.10
N ARG A 5 -12.77 -18.10 4.67
CA ARG A 5 -13.40 -19.19 5.41
C ARG A 5 -12.95 -20.59 4.94
N ARG A 6 -12.09 -20.68 3.92
CA ARG A 6 -11.56 -21.97 3.46
C ARG A 6 -10.50 -22.50 4.42
N ASP A 7 -10.32 -23.82 4.43
CA ASP A 7 -9.20 -24.48 5.12
C ASP A 7 -7.87 -24.20 4.41
N GLY A 8 -6.77 -24.37 5.15
CA GLY A 8 -5.40 -24.08 4.68
C GLY A 8 -4.87 -22.72 5.16
N PRO A 9 -3.93 -22.09 4.42
CA PRO A 9 -3.37 -20.79 4.80
C PRO A 9 -4.46 -19.75 5.09
N ALA A 10 -4.22 -18.87 6.06
CA ALA A 10 -5.12 -17.74 6.30
C ALA A 10 -5.04 -16.76 5.10
N VAL A 11 -6.16 -16.52 4.44
CA VAL A 11 -6.24 -15.60 3.30
C VAL A 11 -7.29 -14.54 3.58
N HIS A 12 -6.84 -13.31 3.80
CA HIS A 12 -7.71 -12.16 4.06
C HIS A 12 -7.58 -11.12 2.97
N GLY A 13 -8.71 -10.49 2.62
CA GLY A 13 -8.78 -9.48 1.57
C GLY A 13 -8.58 -8.06 2.11
N TYR A 14 -8.22 -7.16 1.19
CA TYR A 14 -8.41 -5.72 1.33
C TYR A 14 -9.66 -5.31 0.55
N PHE A 15 -10.48 -4.42 1.12
CA PHE A 15 -11.68 -3.94 0.45
C PHE A 15 -11.27 -2.85 -0.54
N GLY A 16 -11.51 -3.05 -1.83
CA GLY A 16 -11.24 -2.03 -2.84
C GLY A 16 -12.18 -0.83 -2.67
N PHE A 17 -11.61 0.36 -2.50
CA PHE A 17 -12.38 1.58 -2.31
C PHE A 17 -12.06 2.59 -3.42
N ASP A 18 -13.10 3.17 -3.99
CA ASP A 18 -13.03 4.25 -4.96
C ASP A 18 -13.78 5.48 -4.39
N PRO A 19 -13.07 6.57 -4.03
CA PRO A 19 -13.71 7.75 -3.47
C PRO A 19 -14.68 8.42 -4.44
N LEU A 20 -14.51 8.26 -5.76
CA LEU A 20 -15.42 8.82 -6.74
C LEU A 20 -16.79 8.13 -6.70
N ARG A 21 -16.83 6.83 -6.40
CA ARG A 21 -18.10 6.10 -6.24
C ARG A 21 -18.89 6.58 -5.03
N GLU A 22 -18.21 6.92 -3.93
CA GLU A 22 -18.87 7.52 -2.76
C GLU A 22 -19.45 8.89 -3.11
N ILE A 23 -18.76 9.70 -3.91
CA ILE A 23 -19.32 10.96 -4.44
C ILE A 23 -20.55 10.67 -5.31
N TYR A 24 -20.49 9.71 -6.22
CA TYR A 24 -21.64 9.36 -7.08
C TYR A 24 -22.84 8.89 -6.27
N TYR A 25 -22.63 8.16 -5.19
CA TYR A 25 -23.67 7.77 -4.24
C TYR A 25 -24.30 9.00 -3.57
N ARG A 26 -23.48 9.92 -3.03
CA ARG A 26 -23.96 11.14 -2.32
C ARG A 26 -24.73 12.09 -3.24
N GLU A 27 -24.32 12.17 -4.50
CA GLU A 27 -24.95 13.02 -5.53
C GLU A 27 -26.12 12.32 -6.23
N HIS A 28 -26.48 11.10 -5.82
CA HIS A 28 -27.54 10.29 -6.42
C HIS A 28 -27.38 10.08 -7.94
N VAL A 29 -26.14 10.05 -8.42
CA VAL A 29 -25.79 9.90 -9.83
C VAL A 29 -25.92 8.45 -10.29
N ASP A 30 -25.54 7.50 -9.44
CA ASP A 30 -25.70 6.07 -9.71
C ASP A 30 -26.78 5.47 -8.80
N ARG A 31 -27.40 4.37 -9.25
CA ARG A 31 -28.40 3.62 -8.47
C ARG A 31 -27.78 2.79 -7.34
N GLU A 32 -26.59 3.18 -6.86
CA GLU A 32 -25.94 2.51 -5.74
C GLU A 32 -26.88 2.55 -4.53
N ARG A 33 -27.29 1.38 -4.08
CA ARG A 33 -28.24 1.27 -2.96
C ARG A 33 -27.58 1.51 -1.61
N GLN A 34 -26.25 1.53 -1.56
CA GLN A 34 -25.48 1.59 -0.33
C GLN A 34 -24.23 2.44 -0.56
N SER A 35 -23.90 3.25 0.45
CA SER A 35 -22.65 4.01 0.49
C SER A 35 -21.42 3.08 0.42
N PRO A 36 -20.47 3.33 -0.50
CA PRO A 36 -19.16 2.68 -0.50
C PRO A 36 -18.42 2.74 0.85
N ILE A 37 -18.45 3.86 1.58
CA ILE A 37 -17.79 3.94 2.91
C ILE A 37 -18.50 3.06 3.95
N ALA A 38 -19.83 2.96 3.88
CA ALA A 38 -20.59 2.03 4.73
C ALA A 38 -20.28 0.56 4.39
N LEU A 39 -20.11 0.24 3.10
CA LEU A 39 -19.68 -1.09 2.66
C LEU A 39 -18.26 -1.42 3.12
N ALA A 40 -17.34 -0.46 3.07
CA ALA A 40 -15.97 -0.63 3.59
C ALA A 40 -15.99 -0.95 5.09
N ARG A 41 -16.75 -0.20 5.90
CA ARG A 41 -16.94 -0.49 7.32
C ARG A 41 -17.49 -1.91 7.53
N LYS A 42 -18.54 -2.28 6.80
CA LYS A 42 -19.13 -3.63 6.90
C LYS A 42 -18.13 -4.72 6.53
N ALA A 43 -17.33 -4.51 5.48
CA ALA A 43 -16.31 -5.45 5.05
C ALA A 43 -15.27 -5.70 6.15
N LEU A 44 -14.78 -4.63 6.78
CA LEU A 44 -13.80 -4.70 7.86
C LEU A 44 -14.37 -5.38 9.11
N VAL A 45 -15.57 -5.00 9.54
CA VAL A 45 -16.16 -5.43 10.82
C VAL A 45 -16.75 -6.83 10.76
N ASP A 46 -17.40 -7.19 9.65
CA ASP A 46 -18.25 -8.39 9.56
C ASP A 46 -17.72 -9.46 8.61
N HIS A 47 -16.82 -9.10 7.68
CA HIS A 47 -16.42 -10.00 6.60
C HIS A 47 -14.93 -10.35 6.61
N GLY A 48 -14.25 -10.12 7.74
CA GLY A 48 -12.87 -10.55 7.93
C GLY A 48 -11.89 -9.90 6.94
N PHE A 49 -12.21 -8.74 6.38
CA PHE A 49 -11.24 -7.97 5.61
C PHE A 49 -10.20 -7.36 6.56
N LEU A 50 -8.94 -7.42 6.16
CA LEU A 50 -7.83 -6.87 6.93
C LEU A 50 -7.82 -5.34 6.85
N GLY A 51 -8.02 -4.80 5.65
CA GLY A 51 -7.82 -3.39 5.38
C GLY A 51 -8.52 -2.88 4.13
N ILE A 52 -8.11 -1.71 3.65
CA ILE A 52 -8.62 -1.05 2.44
C ILE A 52 -7.55 -1.02 1.35
N LYS A 53 -7.92 -1.28 0.09
CA LYS A 53 -7.05 -1.10 -1.08
C LYS A 53 -7.45 0.17 -1.80
N LEU A 54 -6.47 1.06 -2.01
CA LEU A 54 -6.60 2.24 -2.86
C LEU A 54 -5.76 2.10 -4.12
N TYR A 55 -6.28 2.64 -5.23
CA TYR A 55 -5.59 2.70 -6.50
C TYR A 55 -5.67 4.13 -7.07
N PRO A 56 -4.82 5.05 -6.58
CA PRO A 56 -4.80 6.46 -7.00
C PRO A 56 -4.80 6.68 -8.52
N PRO A 57 -4.13 5.85 -9.35
CA PRO A 57 -4.18 6.03 -10.80
C PRO A 57 -5.58 5.89 -11.43
N MET A 58 -6.61 5.47 -10.68
CA MET A 58 -8.01 5.55 -11.12
C MET A 58 -8.62 6.96 -11.09
N GLY A 59 -7.86 7.99 -10.69
CA GLY A 59 -8.25 9.38 -10.87
C GLY A 59 -8.41 10.18 -9.59
N PHE A 60 -7.66 9.83 -8.55
CA PHE A 60 -7.54 10.61 -7.33
C PHE A 60 -6.12 10.51 -6.79
N SER A 61 -5.63 11.54 -6.10
CA SER A 61 -4.43 11.48 -5.28
C SER A 61 -4.81 11.21 -3.82
N ALA A 62 -3.87 10.78 -2.99
CA ALA A 62 -4.13 10.54 -1.57
C ALA A 62 -4.55 11.80 -0.81
N SER A 63 -4.10 12.98 -1.24
CA SER A 63 -4.60 14.28 -0.80
C SER A 63 -4.29 15.36 -1.85
N GLY A 64 -4.85 16.54 -1.67
CA GLY A 64 -4.61 17.68 -2.55
C GLY A 64 -5.14 17.42 -3.96
N ASN A 65 -6.30 16.74 -4.05
CA ASN A 65 -6.88 16.34 -5.31
C ASN A 65 -7.12 17.55 -6.20
N ALA A 66 -6.66 17.46 -7.45
CA ALA A 66 -6.82 18.50 -8.45
C ALA A 66 -7.13 17.89 -9.82
N GLY A 67 -7.72 18.72 -10.68
CA GLY A 67 -7.96 18.35 -12.07
C GLY A 67 -6.66 18.23 -12.89
N PRO A 68 -6.78 17.86 -14.17
CA PRO A 68 -8.04 17.65 -14.89
C PRO A 68 -8.74 16.34 -14.49
N TYR A 69 -10.06 16.29 -14.68
CA TYR A 69 -10.86 15.05 -14.56
C TYR A 69 -11.54 14.77 -15.91
N PRO A 70 -11.85 13.49 -16.22
CA PRO A 70 -12.53 13.16 -17.46
C PRO A 70 -13.88 13.87 -17.58
N LYS A 71 -14.26 14.28 -18.80
CA LYS A 71 -15.52 15.01 -19.05
C LYS A 71 -16.76 14.25 -18.56
N PHE A 72 -16.75 12.92 -18.62
CA PHE A 72 -17.87 12.12 -18.12
C PHE A 72 -18.03 12.22 -16.60
N VAL A 73 -16.94 12.42 -15.86
CA VAL A 73 -16.96 12.69 -14.41
C VAL A 73 -17.51 14.09 -14.17
N THR A 74 -16.93 15.10 -14.82
CA THR A 74 -17.30 16.50 -14.56
C THR A 74 -18.71 16.86 -15.01
N ARG A 75 -19.25 16.18 -16.03
CA ARG A 75 -20.66 16.32 -16.41
C ARG A 75 -21.63 15.77 -15.36
N LYS A 76 -21.24 14.72 -14.64
CA LYS A 76 -22.08 14.06 -13.62
C LYS A 76 -22.06 14.78 -12.28
N VAL A 77 -20.87 15.18 -11.82
CA VAL A 77 -20.68 15.73 -10.47
C VAL A 77 -19.99 17.08 -10.41
N GLY A 78 -19.66 17.72 -11.54
CA GLY A 78 -18.86 18.94 -11.55
C GLY A 78 -17.39 18.67 -11.18
N ASN A 79 -16.69 19.63 -10.57
CA ASN A 79 -15.31 19.43 -10.12
C ASN A 79 -15.29 18.63 -8.79
N PRO A 80 -14.78 17.38 -8.75
CA PRO A 80 -14.85 16.54 -7.56
C PRO A 80 -13.71 16.80 -6.56
N SER A 81 -12.72 17.64 -6.88
CA SER A 81 -11.47 17.82 -6.11
C SER A 81 -11.63 17.85 -4.59
N LYS A 82 -12.33 18.87 -4.05
CA LYS A 82 -12.52 19.00 -2.61
C LYS A 82 -13.33 17.86 -1.99
N ARG A 83 -14.28 17.29 -2.74
CA ARG A 83 -15.10 16.16 -2.28
C ARG A 83 -14.30 14.86 -2.24
N LEU A 84 -13.35 14.68 -3.15
CA LEU A 84 -12.42 13.55 -3.10
C LEU A 84 -11.57 13.63 -1.83
N ASP A 85 -11.00 14.79 -1.53
CA ASP A 85 -10.22 14.99 -0.30
C ASP A 85 -11.08 14.72 0.95
N GLN A 86 -12.32 15.20 1.00
CA GLN A 86 -13.26 14.94 2.11
C GLN A 86 -13.58 13.46 2.28
N VAL A 87 -13.94 12.76 1.20
CA VAL A 87 -14.25 11.33 1.24
C VAL A 87 -13.04 10.49 1.67
N LEU A 88 -11.86 10.85 1.17
CA LEU A 88 -10.62 10.18 1.56
C LEU A 88 -10.28 10.43 3.03
N ASP A 89 -10.47 11.65 3.53
CA ASP A 89 -10.27 11.97 4.95
C ASP A 89 -11.21 11.15 5.87
N GLU A 90 -12.49 11.03 5.49
CA GLU A 90 -13.45 10.17 6.19
C GLU A 90 -13.02 8.69 6.17
N LEU A 91 -12.47 8.21 5.05
CA LEU A 91 -11.94 6.86 4.93
C LEU A 91 -10.70 6.66 5.83
N TYR A 92 -9.80 7.65 5.88
CA TYR A 92 -8.62 7.61 6.74
C TYR A 92 -9.02 7.56 8.20
N GLN A 93 -10.00 8.38 8.61
CA GLN A 93 -10.54 8.34 9.97
C GLN A 93 -11.18 6.97 10.28
N LEU A 94 -11.95 6.40 9.36
CA LEU A 94 -12.49 5.04 9.51
C LEU A 94 -11.39 4.00 9.72
N CYS A 95 -10.29 4.10 8.97
CA CYS A 95 -9.15 3.19 9.08
C CYS A 95 -8.40 3.36 10.41
N VAL A 96 -8.27 4.59 10.91
CA VAL A 96 -7.73 4.87 12.25
C VAL A 96 -8.62 4.28 13.34
N ASP A 97 -9.92 4.54 13.28
CA ASP A 97 -10.90 4.09 14.29
C ASP A 97 -10.97 2.57 14.39
N LEU A 98 -10.86 1.88 13.25
CA LEU A 98 -10.91 0.44 13.19
C LEU A 98 -9.56 -0.24 13.30
N ASP A 99 -8.45 0.51 13.32
CA ASP A 99 -7.08 -0.05 13.21
C ASP A 99 -6.99 -0.96 11.97
N ALA A 100 -7.35 -0.41 10.81
CA ALA A 100 -7.37 -1.12 9.53
C ALA A 100 -6.29 -0.53 8.61
N PRO A 101 -5.31 -1.32 8.14
CA PRO A 101 -4.30 -0.83 7.21
C PRO A 101 -4.89 -0.46 5.85
N ILE A 102 -4.26 0.53 5.21
CA ILE A 102 -4.46 0.84 3.80
C ILE A 102 -3.29 0.26 3.01
N LEU A 103 -3.59 -0.53 1.99
CA LEU A 103 -2.64 -0.86 0.93
C LEU A 103 -2.92 0.08 -0.24
N ALA A 104 -1.96 0.89 -0.66
CA ALA A 104 -2.11 1.81 -1.78
C ALA A 104 -1.17 1.43 -2.91
N HIS A 105 -1.66 1.45 -4.14
CA HIS A 105 -0.76 1.43 -5.29
C HIS A 105 0.09 2.71 -5.29
N ALA A 106 1.42 2.56 -5.35
CA ALA A 106 2.37 3.65 -5.23
C ALA A 106 3.50 3.55 -6.27
N TYR A 107 3.13 3.24 -7.52
CA TYR A 107 4.01 3.37 -8.68
C TYR A 107 3.26 3.98 -9.87
N GLY A 108 3.98 4.64 -10.76
CA GLY A 108 3.46 5.26 -11.97
C GLY A 108 3.17 4.19 -13.03
N SER A 109 2.00 3.56 -12.94
CA SER A 109 1.58 2.48 -13.85
C SER A 109 0.25 2.78 -14.57
N ASN A 110 -0.59 1.76 -14.80
CA ASN A 110 -1.86 1.85 -15.52
C ASN A 110 -2.81 2.87 -14.88
N GLY A 111 -2.96 4.03 -15.51
CA GLY A 111 -3.88 5.09 -15.11
C GLY A 111 -5.17 5.12 -15.93
N ALA A 112 -6.26 5.60 -15.33
CA ALA A 112 -7.56 5.77 -16.01
C ALA A 112 -7.60 6.99 -16.96
N GLY A 113 -6.51 7.75 -17.04
CA GLY A 113 -6.37 8.94 -17.86
C GLY A 113 -4.91 9.34 -18.03
N LYS A 114 -4.68 10.29 -18.93
CA LYS A 114 -3.37 10.92 -19.09
C LYS A 114 -2.94 11.54 -17.76
N GLU A 115 -1.69 11.33 -17.36
CA GLU A 115 -1.09 11.87 -16.13
C GLU A 115 -1.75 11.38 -14.82
N PHE A 116 -2.52 10.29 -14.86
CA PHE A 116 -3.15 9.75 -13.65
C PHE A 116 -2.22 8.81 -12.88
N ALA A 117 -1.26 8.19 -13.56
CA ALA A 117 -0.26 7.33 -12.95
C ALA A 117 0.49 8.05 -11.80
N GLU A 118 0.81 9.33 -12.02
CA GLU A 118 1.54 10.22 -11.14
C GLU A 118 0.77 10.56 -9.86
N ARG A 119 -0.55 10.34 -9.82
CA ARG A 119 -1.37 10.54 -8.61
C ARG A 119 -1.02 9.55 -7.48
N ALA A 120 -0.27 8.51 -7.81
CA ALA A 120 0.27 7.54 -6.87
C ALA A 120 1.56 8.01 -6.16
N ASP A 121 2.10 9.19 -6.51
CA ASP A 121 3.31 9.76 -5.91
C ASP A 121 3.20 9.88 -4.37
N PRO A 122 4.18 9.36 -3.59
CA PRO A 122 4.24 9.50 -2.14
C PRO A 122 4.14 10.94 -1.63
N ALA A 123 4.46 11.95 -2.46
CA ALA A 123 4.28 13.36 -2.12
C ALA A 123 2.84 13.69 -1.69
N TYR A 124 1.83 13.04 -2.28
CA TYR A 124 0.42 13.23 -1.92
C TYR A 124 0.02 12.51 -0.63
N TRP A 125 0.83 11.56 -0.17
CA TRP A 125 0.62 10.85 1.10
C TRP A 125 1.23 11.59 2.29
N VAL A 126 2.31 12.35 2.09
CA VAL A 126 2.98 13.08 3.17
C VAL A 126 2.04 13.99 3.99
N PRO A 127 1.12 14.77 3.40
CA PRO A 127 0.13 15.52 4.16
C PRO A 127 -0.83 14.62 4.96
N VAL A 128 -1.23 13.48 4.40
CA VAL A 128 -2.11 12.50 5.06
C VAL A 128 -1.44 11.94 6.31
N PHE A 129 -0.17 11.55 6.23
CA PHE A 129 0.57 11.03 7.37
C PHE A 129 0.68 12.04 8.52
N ARG A 130 0.78 13.34 8.21
CA ARG A 130 0.79 14.40 9.24
C ARG A 130 -0.58 14.58 9.89
N ALA A 131 -1.66 14.52 9.11
CA ALA A 131 -3.02 14.67 9.60
C ALA A 131 -3.49 13.43 10.39
N HIS A 132 -3.05 12.24 9.97
CA HIS A 132 -3.45 10.95 10.54
C HIS A 132 -2.22 10.13 10.97
N PRO A 133 -1.45 10.55 12.00
CA PRO A 133 -0.19 9.92 12.37
C PRO A 133 -0.32 8.47 12.86
N LYS A 134 -1.53 8.04 13.24
CA LYS A 134 -1.84 6.66 13.63
C LYS A 134 -2.20 5.76 12.44
N LEU A 135 -2.45 6.34 11.26
CA LEU A 135 -2.88 5.59 10.09
C LEU A 135 -1.80 4.61 9.64
N ARG A 136 -2.21 3.38 9.36
CA ARG A 136 -1.34 2.33 8.83
C ARG A 136 -1.41 2.35 7.30
N VAL A 137 -0.32 2.68 6.61
CA VAL A 137 -0.28 2.69 5.13
C VAL A 137 0.88 1.87 4.57
N CYS A 138 0.59 1.01 3.61
CA CYS A 138 1.58 0.33 2.77
C CYS A 138 1.55 0.95 1.37
N LEU A 139 2.68 1.51 0.93
CA LEU A 139 2.87 2.01 -0.43
C LEU A 139 3.50 0.90 -1.28
N ALA A 140 2.74 0.38 -2.24
CA ALA A 140 3.15 -0.79 -3.02
C ALA A 140 4.14 -0.44 -4.14
N HIS A 141 4.95 -1.44 -4.53
CA HIS A 141 5.89 -1.40 -5.67
C HIS A 141 7.14 -0.56 -5.46
N PHE A 142 7.77 -0.73 -4.30
CA PHE A 142 9.03 -0.10 -3.94
C PHE A 142 10.22 -0.79 -4.61
N GLY A 143 11.22 0.00 -5.01
CA GLY A 143 12.59 -0.49 -5.21
C GLY A 143 13.22 -0.17 -6.55
N ARG A 144 12.57 0.60 -7.43
CA ARG A 144 13.08 0.93 -8.78
C ARG A 144 13.81 2.26 -8.86
N PHE A 145 13.45 3.21 -7.99
CA PHE A 145 14.13 4.49 -7.82
C PHE A 145 14.21 5.34 -9.09
N ASP A 146 13.24 5.17 -10.00
CA ASP A 146 13.27 5.67 -11.37
C ASP A 146 12.13 6.63 -11.71
N LEU A 147 11.14 6.79 -10.82
CA LEU A 147 10.04 7.72 -11.01
C LEU A 147 10.28 9.04 -10.28
N PRO A 148 10.18 10.20 -10.96
CA PRO A 148 10.39 11.48 -10.32
C PRO A 148 9.21 11.86 -9.42
N SER A 149 9.49 12.27 -8.19
CA SER A 149 8.49 12.75 -7.24
C SER A 149 8.34 14.26 -7.31
N SER A 150 7.09 14.73 -7.29
CA SER A 150 6.70 16.12 -7.05
C SER A 150 7.14 16.64 -5.67
N GLY A 151 7.47 15.75 -4.73
CA GLY A 151 8.01 16.09 -3.42
C GLY A 151 9.49 16.50 -3.43
N SER A 152 10.20 16.36 -4.56
CA SER A 152 11.59 16.79 -4.70
C SER A 152 11.92 17.21 -6.13
N PRO A 153 11.30 18.30 -6.62
CA PRO A 153 11.58 18.82 -7.95
C PRO A 153 13.04 19.31 -8.03
N GLY A 154 13.68 19.06 -9.17
CA GLY A 154 15.02 19.59 -9.45
C GLY A 154 16.20 18.78 -8.90
N GLN A 155 15.98 17.68 -8.19
CA GLN A 155 17.04 16.77 -7.75
C GLN A 155 17.46 15.79 -8.86
N SER A 156 18.65 15.19 -8.74
CA SER A 156 19.08 14.02 -9.53
C SER A 156 18.45 12.73 -9.00
N PHE A 157 18.47 11.67 -9.81
CA PHE A 157 18.25 10.33 -9.27
C PHE A 157 19.48 9.86 -8.48
N PRO A 158 19.27 9.12 -7.38
CA PRO A 158 17.97 8.61 -6.91
C PRO A 158 17.18 9.57 -5.99
N GLU A 159 17.72 10.73 -5.61
CA GLU A 159 17.11 11.65 -4.62
C GLU A 159 15.77 12.26 -5.04
N ARG A 160 15.56 12.35 -6.35
CA ARG A 160 14.31 12.76 -6.98
C ARG A 160 13.22 11.69 -6.88
N SER A 161 13.56 10.45 -6.57
CA SER A 161 12.63 9.33 -6.68
C SER A 161 11.46 9.39 -5.70
N TRP A 162 10.41 8.64 -6.01
CA TRP A 162 9.26 8.44 -5.13
C TRP A 162 9.68 7.83 -3.79
N GLU A 163 10.55 6.83 -3.84
CA GLU A 163 11.10 6.19 -2.66
C GLU A 163 11.86 7.19 -1.79
N TRP A 164 12.69 8.07 -2.36
CA TRP A 164 13.38 9.09 -1.56
C TRP A 164 12.42 10.10 -0.91
N THR A 165 11.30 10.41 -1.55
CA THR A 165 10.24 11.23 -0.93
C THR A 165 9.63 10.54 0.28
N LEU A 166 9.35 9.24 0.16
CA LEU A 166 8.92 8.44 1.30
C LEU A 166 10.00 8.37 2.38
N GLY A 167 11.25 8.06 2.02
CA GLY A 167 12.38 7.92 2.95
C GLY A 167 12.61 9.17 3.80
N ARG A 168 12.53 10.37 3.21
CA ARG A 168 12.59 11.64 3.96
C ARG A 168 11.49 11.75 5.01
N HIS A 169 10.28 11.27 4.72
CA HIS A 169 9.20 11.23 5.70
C HIS A 169 9.50 10.22 6.82
N LEU A 170 9.96 9.02 6.48
CA LEU A 170 10.29 7.96 7.44
C LEU A 170 11.42 8.38 8.40
N LYS A 171 12.49 8.97 7.88
CA LYS A 171 13.58 9.51 8.71
C LYS A 171 13.12 10.57 9.71
N ALA A 172 12.18 11.42 9.30
CA ALA A 172 11.59 12.42 10.19
C ALA A 172 10.57 11.81 11.17
N ASN A 173 10.06 10.61 10.90
CA ASN A 173 8.99 9.94 11.66
C ASN A 173 9.29 8.43 11.78
N PRO A 174 10.39 8.02 12.46
CA PRO A 174 10.85 6.63 12.45
C PRO A 174 9.86 5.64 13.09
N HIS A 175 8.90 6.14 13.88
CA HIS A 175 7.85 5.32 14.48
C HIS A 175 6.52 5.37 13.70
N ALA A 176 6.51 5.94 12.49
CA ALA A 176 5.32 5.99 11.66
C ALA A 176 4.86 4.57 11.30
N ASN A 177 3.54 4.38 11.26
CA ASN A 177 2.93 3.13 10.81
C ASN A 177 2.88 3.03 9.27
N VAL A 178 3.94 3.48 8.60
CA VAL A 178 4.04 3.50 7.14
C VAL A 178 5.07 2.47 6.72
N VAL A 179 4.74 1.65 5.72
CA VAL A 179 5.66 0.70 5.11
C VAL A 179 5.60 0.81 3.59
N ALA A 180 6.57 0.24 2.90
CA ALA A 180 6.53 0.02 1.47
C ALA A 180 6.75 -1.47 1.17
N ASP A 181 6.05 -2.00 0.16
CA ASP A 181 6.20 -3.39 -0.23
C ASP A 181 7.10 -3.56 -1.46
N LEU A 182 7.77 -4.70 -1.53
CA LEU A 182 8.58 -5.10 -2.69
C LEU A 182 7.74 -5.79 -3.77
N SER A 183 6.42 -5.55 -3.84
CA SER A 183 5.56 -6.25 -4.81
C SER A 183 5.82 -5.82 -6.25
N TYR A 184 5.79 -6.76 -7.20
CA TYR A 184 6.13 -6.53 -8.60
C TYR A 184 7.52 -5.89 -8.85
N PHE A 185 8.48 -6.12 -7.95
CA PHE A 185 9.88 -5.74 -8.18
C PHE A 185 10.56 -6.72 -9.16
N SER A 186 10.10 -6.74 -10.42
CA SER A 186 10.49 -7.72 -11.44
C SER A 186 11.95 -7.63 -11.88
N GLU A 187 12.62 -6.51 -11.60
CA GLU A 187 14.04 -6.29 -11.87
C GLU A 187 14.93 -7.33 -11.16
N VAL A 188 14.49 -7.89 -10.03
CA VAL A 188 15.21 -9.00 -9.36
C VAL A 188 15.21 -10.30 -10.17
N LEU A 189 14.33 -10.43 -11.17
CA LEU A 189 14.26 -11.58 -12.07
C LEU A 189 15.00 -11.32 -13.38
N ASN A 190 14.84 -10.12 -13.95
CA ASN A 190 15.14 -9.87 -15.36
C ASN A 190 16.20 -8.79 -15.60
N ALA A 191 16.60 -8.01 -14.59
CA ALA A 191 17.56 -6.93 -14.79
C ALA A 191 18.95 -7.47 -15.11
N GLY A 192 19.65 -6.78 -16.01
CA GLY A 192 21.06 -7.05 -16.29
C GLY A 192 21.96 -6.68 -15.09
N ALA A 193 23.19 -7.20 -15.07
CA ALA A 193 24.12 -7.03 -13.94
C ALA A 193 24.35 -5.54 -13.56
N THR A 194 24.45 -4.64 -14.54
CA THR A 194 24.65 -3.21 -14.30
C THR A 194 23.47 -2.57 -13.59
N GLU A 195 22.24 -2.84 -14.06
CA GLU A 195 21.02 -2.31 -13.46
C GLU A 195 20.78 -2.90 -12.08
N ARG A 196 20.96 -4.22 -11.93
CA ARG A 196 20.85 -4.89 -10.64
C ARG A 196 21.81 -4.31 -9.60
N LYS A 197 23.06 -4.04 -9.98
CA LYS A 197 24.05 -3.40 -9.10
C LYS A 197 23.65 -1.97 -8.73
N ARG A 198 23.12 -1.18 -9.69
CA ARG A 198 22.58 0.16 -9.42
C ARG A 198 21.46 0.09 -8.38
N LEU A 199 20.47 -0.78 -8.61
CA LEU A 199 19.33 -0.97 -7.71
C LEU A 199 19.78 -1.38 -6.31
N ALA A 200 20.72 -2.32 -6.20
CA ALA A 200 21.28 -2.73 -4.91
C ALA A 200 21.97 -1.57 -4.18
N THR A 201 22.69 -0.72 -4.92
CA THR A 201 23.39 0.45 -4.38
C THR A 201 22.38 1.49 -3.88
N ASP A 202 21.37 1.80 -4.68
CA ASP A 202 20.29 2.74 -4.33
C ASP A 202 19.48 2.20 -3.14
N PHE A 203 19.15 0.91 -3.12
CA PHE A 203 18.41 0.25 -2.04
C PHE A 203 19.17 0.27 -0.72
N ARG A 204 20.47 -0.07 -0.74
CA ARG A 204 21.32 -0.02 0.47
C ARG A 204 21.42 1.40 1.00
N ARG A 205 21.62 2.37 0.11
CA ARG A 205 21.68 3.79 0.48
C ARG A 205 20.35 4.26 1.09
N PHE A 206 19.22 3.83 0.56
CA PHE A 206 17.91 4.12 1.14
C PHE A 206 17.81 3.59 2.58
N ILE A 207 18.19 2.33 2.81
CA ILE A 207 18.19 1.73 4.16
C ILE A 207 19.08 2.54 5.10
N ASP A 208 20.33 2.79 4.70
CA ASP A 208 21.30 3.51 5.54
C ASP A 208 20.81 4.90 5.93
N GLU A 209 20.16 5.61 5.00
CA GLU A 209 19.77 6.99 5.21
C GLU A 209 18.43 7.16 5.93
N PHE A 210 17.47 6.25 5.68
CA PHE A 210 16.07 6.43 6.03
C PHE A 210 15.44 5.30 6.86
N ASP A 211 15.95 4.08 6.78
CA ASP A 211 15.37 2.91 7.47
C ASP A 211 16.47 1.98 8.03
N PRO A 212 17.39 2.46 8.89
CA PRO A 212 18.52 1.66 9.37
C PRO A 212 18.09 0.47 10.23
N GLY A 213 16.90 0.51 10.81
CA GLY A 213 16.28 -0.60 11.54
C GLY A 213 15.58 -1.61 10.63
N ILE A 214 15.36 -1.29 9.36
CA ILE A 214 14.59 -2.10 8.40
C ILE A 214 13.20 -2.40 8.98
N GLU A 215 12.51 -1.35 9.41
CA GLU A 215 11.19 -1.42 10.00
C GLU A 215 10.10 -1.11 8.96
N HIS A 216 10.44 -0.47 7.85
CA HIS A 216 9.49 0.11 6.91
C HIS A 216 9.39 -0.61 5.57
N LEU A 217 10.06 -1.76 5.41
CA LEU A 217 9.98 -2.58 4.21
C LEU A 217 9.26 -3.90 4.49
N VAL A 218 8.36 -4.30 3.59
CA VAL A 218 7.64 -5.58 3.67
C VAL A 218 7.73 -6.35 2.35
N TYR A 219 7.71 -7.67 2.43
CA TYR A 219 7.60 -8.52 1.26
C TYR A 219 6.18 -8.51 0.68
N GLY A 220 6.08 -8.43 -0.64
CA GLY A 220 4.84 -8.58 -1.40
C GLY A 220 5.15 -9.17 -2.78
N THR A 221 4.16 -9.77 -3.44
CA THR A 221 4.38 -10.43 -4.74
C THR A 221 3.80 -9.68 -5.92
N ASP A 222 2.57 -9.16 -5.76
CA ASP A 222 1.67 -8.86 -6.87
C ASP A 222 1.53 -10.08 -7.81
N TRP A 223 1.16 -11.22 -7.22
CA TRP A 223 1.27 -12.55 -7.82
C TRP A 223 0.71 -12.68 -9.25
N ILE A 224 -0.40 -12.00 -9.56
CA ILE A 224 -0.98 -12.03 -10.90
C ILE A 224 -0.09 -11.29 -11.91
N MET A 225 0.47 -10.14 -11.53
CA MET A 225 1.35 -9.35 -12.39
C MET A 225 2.70 -10.03 -12.56
N ILE A 226 3.32 -10.49 -11.47
CA ILE A 226 4.60 -11.20 -11.56
C ILE A 226 4.48 -12.51 -12.34
N GLY A 227 3.30 -13.15 -12.35
CA GLY A 227 3.03 -14.35 -13.15
C GLY A 227 3.16 -14.15 -14.67
N LEU A 228 3.23 -12.90 -15.14
CA LEU A 228 3.49 -12.56 -16.53
C LEU A 228 4.99 -12.49 -16.85
N GLU A 229 5.85 -12.45 -15.83
CA GLU A 229 7.29 -12.31 -15.99
C GLU A 229 8.00 -13.66 -16.15
N GLY A 230 9.08 -13.67 -16.93
CA GLY A 230 9.99 -14.82 -16.98
C GLY A 230 10.62 -15.10 -15.61
N GLY A 231 10.61 -16.36 -15.16
CA GLY A 231 11.22 -16.76 -13.89
C GLY A 231 10.36 -16.52 -12.65
N TYR A 232 9.08 -16.12 -12.79
CA TYR A 232 8.18 -15.86 -11.66
C TYR A 232 8.07 -16.97 -10.59
N PRO A 233 8.21 -18.29 -10.89
CA PRO A 233 8.18 -19.31 -9.84
C PRO A 233 9.29 -19.14 -8.79
N HIS A 234 10.37 -18.46 -9.16
CA HIS A 234 11.51 -18.17 -8.30
C HIS A 234 11.47 -16.79 -7.65
N TYR A 235 10.39 -16.01 -7.83
CA TYR A 235 10.35 -14.62 -7.41
C TYR A 235 10.73 -14.38 -5.94
N ALA A 236 10.18 -15.16 -5.02
CA ALA A 236 10.53 -15.06 -3.60
C ALA A 236 12.02 -15.33 -3.34
N GLN A 237 12.59 -16.33 -4.03
CA GLN A 237 14.01 -16.67 -3.94
C GLN A 237 14.89 -15.58 -4.54
N SER A 238 14.48 -14.97 -5.64
CA SER A 238 15.19 -13.87 -6.28
C SER A 238 15.18 -12.59 -5.44
N VAL A 239 14.07 -12.29 -4.76
CA VAL A 239 14.00 -11.18 -3.79
C VAL A 239 14.92 -11.48 -2.58
N ASP A 240 14.86 -12.68 -1.99
CA ASP A 240 15.75 -13.03 -0.87
C ASP A 240 17.23 -12.98 -1.28
N GLY A 241 17.57 -13.51 -2.47
CA GLY A 241 18.91 -13.44 -3.05
C GLY A 241 19.38 -12.01 -3.28
N PHE A 242 18.51 -11.13 -3.81
CA PHE A 242 18.83 -9.71 -3.94
C PHE A 242 19.13 -9.06 -2.59
N LEU A 243 18.26 -9.27 -1.60
CA LEU A 243 18.43 -8.69 -0.27
C LEU A 243 19.69 -9.21 0.43
N ARG A 244 19.98 -10.52 0.30
CA ARG A 244 21.12 -11.18 0.95
C ARG A 244 22.43 -10.87 0.25
N ASP A 245 22.51 -11.16 -1.05
CA ASP A 245 23.77 -11.21 -1.79
C ASP A 245 24.14 -9.84 -2.37
N ASP A 246 23.14 -9.07 -2.83
CA ASP A 246 23.39 -7.77 -3.46
C ASP A 246 23.32 -6.60 -2.47
N CYS A 247 22.37 -6.64 -1.53
CA CYS A 247 22.21 -5.60 -0.49
C CYS A 247 22.94 -5.92 0.83
N GLY A 248 23.45 -7.14 1.01
CA GLY A 248 24.21 -7.55 2.19
C GLY A 248 23.38 -7.67 3.48
N LEU A 249 22.07 -7.86 3.39
CA LEU A 249 21.21 -7.97 4.57
C LEU A 249 21.37 -9.31 5.28
N ASN A 250 21.51 -9.27 6.60
CA ASN A 250 21.59 -10.46 7.44
C ASN A 250 20.22 -11.15 7.63
N GLU A 251 20.22 -12.32 8.26
CA GLU A 251 19.00 -13.14 8.40
C GLU A 251 17.90 -12.43 9.22
N GLU A 252 18.25 -11.72 10.28
CA GLU A 252 17.29 -11.00 11.12
C GLU A 252 16.63 -9.85 10.33
N GLU A 253 17.44 -9.09 9.61
CA GLU A 253 17.01 -8.00 8.73
C GLU A 253 16.04 -8.49 7.65
N ARG A 254 16.38 -9.60 6.96
CA ARG A 254 15.47 -10.22 5.99
C ARG A 254 14.22 -10.78 6.65
N GLY A 255 14.33 -11.35 7.85
CA GLY A 255 13.19 -11.82 8.64
C GLY A 255 12.19 -10.72 8.99
N ARG A 256 12.66 -9.48 9.22
CA ARG A 256 11.78 -8.31 9.37
C ARG A 256 10.99 -8.02 8.09
N ILE A 257 11.66 -8.00 6.94
CA ILE A 257 11.01 -7.74 5.63
C ILE A 257 9.98 -8.82 5.28
N PHE A 258 10.34 -10.09 5.40
CA PHE A 258 9.47 -11.20 4.98
C PHE A 258 8.30 -11.48 5.93
N ARG A 259 8.40 -11.11 7.22
CA ARG A 259 7.36 -11.46 8.20
C ARG A 259 7.14 -10.39 9.27
N GLY A 260 8.20 -9.97 9.97
CA GLY A 260 8.07 -9.16 11.19
C GLY A 260 7.31 -7.85 10.97
N ASN A 261 7.72 -7.09 9.95
CA ASN A 261 7.12 -5.80 9.62
C ASN A 261 5.68 -5.94 9.15
N ALA A 262 5.33 -7.01 8.42
CA ALA A 262 3.96 -7.27 7.99
C ALA A 262 3.02 -7.53 9.17
N VAL A 263 3.45 -8.32 10.17
CA VAL A 263 2.66 -8.56 11.40
C VAL A 263 2.42 -7.27 12.17
N ARG A 264 3.47 -6.45 12.35
CA ARG A 264 3.40 -5.14 13.01
C ARG A 264 2.47 -4.20 12.24
N PHE A 265 2.71 -4.04 10.94
CA PHE A 265 1.95 -3.14 10.07
C PHE A 265 0.46 -3.47 10.06
N MET A 266 0.10 -4.75 9.95
CA MET A 266 -1.29 -5.19 9.87
C MET A 266 -2.05 -5.18 11.22
N GLY A 267 -1.39 -4.84 12.32
CA GLY A 267 -2.04 -4.83 13.64
C GLY A 267 -2.36 -6.25 14.15
N LEU A 268 -1.53 -7.24 13.81
CA LEU A 268 -1.77 -8.64 14.10
C LEU A 268 -1.13 -9.13 15.42
N GLY A 269 -0.57 -8.21 16.20
CA GLY A 269 -0.03 -8.46 17.54
C GLY A 269 -1.09 -8.88 18.55
N ALA A 270 -0.66 -9.57 19.61
CA ALA A 270 -1.51 -9.96 20.72
C ALA A 270 -2.21 -8.73 21.33
N GLY A 271 -3.53 -8.78 21.40
CA GLY A 271 -4.32 -7.69 21.98
C GLY A 271 -4.45 -6.45 21.07
N GLU A 272 -3.99 -6.46 19.83
CA GLU A 272 -4.23 -5.35 18.92
C GLU A 272 -5.69 -5.35 18.40
N PRO A 273 -6.28 -4.17 18.14
CA PRO A 273 -7.67 -4.08 17.67
C PRO A 273 -7.91 -4.83 16.35
N ALA A 274 -6.98 -4.77 15.39
CA ALA A 274 -7.13 -5.51 14.13
C ALA A 274 -7.17 -7.02 14.35
N ARG A 275 -6.28 -7.56 15.19
CA ARG A 275 -6.31 -8.97 15.59
C ARG A 275 -7.63 -9.35 16.28
N ARG A 276 -8.13 -8.54 17.22
CA ARG A 276 -9.42 -8.81 17.89
C ARG A 276 -10.58 -8.88 16.91
N ARG A 277 -10.62 -7.98 15.93
CA ARG A 277 -11.64 -7.97 14.87
C ARG A 277 -11.61 -9.27 14.06
N LEU A 278 -10.42 -9.72 13.67
CA LEU A 278 -10.26 -11.02 12.99
C LEU A 278 -10.65 -12.19 13.88
N LEU A 279 -10.21 -12.25 15.14
CA LEU A 279 -10.58 -13.33 16.05
C LEU A 279 -12.09 -13.43 16.28
N ARG A 280 -12.80 -12.29 16.28
CA ARG A 280 -14.27 -12.28 16.30
C ARG A 280 -14.85 -12.92 15.04
N PHE A 281 -14.34 -12.58 13.86
CA PHE A 281 -14.73 -13.20 12.58
C PHE A 281 -14.46 -14.71 12.58
N TYR A 282 -13.30 -15.15 13.07
CA TYR A 282 -12.93 -16.57 13.17
C TYR A 282 -13.90 -17.32 14.06
N ARG A 283 -14.22 -16.78 15.24
CA ARG A 283 -15.19 -17.38 16.17
C ARG A 283 -16.58 -17.49 15.54
N LEU A 284 -17.03 -16.46 14.84
CA LEU A 284 -18.35 -16.45 14.18
C LEU A 284 -18.47 -17.54 13.09
N HIS A 285 -17.34 -17.92 12.48
CA HIS A 285 -17.31 -18.86 11.36
C HIS A 285 -16.66 -20.20 11.70
N GLY A 286 -16.36 -20.47 12.98
CA GLY A 286 -15.75 -21.73 13.41
C GLY A 286 -14.35 -21.99 12.83
N LEU A 287 -13.57 -20.93 12.57
CA LEU A 287 -12.22 -21.03 12.00
C LEU A 287 -11.18 -21.16 13.12
N ASP A 288 -10.13 -21.94 12.86
CA ASP A 288 -9.00 -22.12 13.79
C ASP A 288 -8.14 -20.83 13.89
N PRO A 289 -8.05 -20.17 15.05
CA PRO A 289 -7.23 -18.97 15.24
C PRO A 289 -5.72 -19.24 15.15
N ALA A 290 -5.26 -20.49 15.25
CA ALA A 290 -3.85 -20.85 15.08
C ALA A 290 -3.33 -20.62 13.65
N ARG A 291 -4.23 -20.41 12.68
CA ARG A 291 -3.89 -20.02 11.31
C ARG A 291 -3.36 -18.59 11.19
N LEU A 292 -3.69 -17.73 12.15
CA LEU A 292 -3.17 -16.37 12.20
C LEU A 292 -1.73 -16.39 12.74
N PRO A 293 -0.83 -15.51 12.26
CA PRO A 293 0.53 -15.47 12.76
C PRO A 293 0.54 -15.32 14.29
N VAL A 294 1.34 -16.15 14.95
CA VAL A 294 1.62 -16.03 16.38
C VAL A 294 2.53 -14.81 16.54
N SER A 295 2.06 -13.86 17.33
CA SER A 295 2.82 -12.70 17.81
C SER A 295 3.53 -13.06 19.10
#